data_AF-E9HLN3-F1
#
_entry.id   AF-E9HLN3-F1
#
_cell.length_a   1.000
_cell.length_b   1.000
_cell.length_c   1.000
_cell.angle_alpha   90.00
_cell.angle_beta   90.00
_cell.angle_gamma   90.00
#
_symmetry.space_group_name_H-M   'P 1'
#
loop_
_entity.id
_entity.type
_entity.pdbx_description
1 polymer ?
#
loop_
_entity_poly.entity_id
_entity_poly.type
_entity_poly.pdbx_seq_one_letter_code
_entity_poly.pdbx_strand_id
1 'polypeptide(L)'
;MFLDCICGSTTGELGLLGLYINEHNVALINQTLETLTEYSQGPCHENQNCIATHESNGLDIITALLLTDINPLGQRRMDLVLDCCWPSPVMESRGESENAERILYNMNPRQLVDVACKAYHKKLVGGEEAASPKEVGLNIYILCHHLAQHNKELAALMKPPPVDGVSGDAALQYYANHTAKFEIVRHDRTMEQIVFPIPEMCEYLTNDTKVRVFHTAERDDQGSKVTASFLQGVDDMF
;
A
#
# COMPACT_ATOMS: atom_id res chain seq x y z
N MET A 1 16.92 -6.97 -13.52
CA MET A 1 17.90 -8.04 -13.83
C MET A 1 18.34 -8.82 -12.60
N PHE A 2 18.95 -8.23 -11.55
CA PHE A 2 19.35 -9.01 -10.36
C PHE A 2 18.20 -9.79 -9.69
N LEU A 3 17.07 -9.11 -9.43
CA LEU A 3 15.85 -9.76 -8.91
C LEU A 3 15.35 -10.89 -9.80
N ASP A 4 15.45 -10.71 -11.12
CA ASP A 4 15.04 -11.72 -12.09
C ASP A 4 15.93 -12.97 -12.00
N CYS A 5 17.25 -12.80 -11.93
CA CYS A 5 18.17 -13.92 -11.78
C CYS A 5 18.00 -14.65 -10.43
N ILE A 6 17.87 -13.92 -9.32
CA ILE A 6 17.82 -14.53 -7.99
C ILE A 6 16.49 -15.24 -7.70
N CYS A 7 15.41 -14.83 -8.36
CA CYS A 7 14.07 -15.42 -8.24
C CYS A 7 13.75 -16.45 -9.34
N GLY A 8 14.73 -16.83 -10.17
CA GLY A 8 14.63 -17.94 -11.13
C GLY A 8 14.10 -17.59 -12.52
N SER A 9 14.37 -16.37 -13.01
CA SER A 9 14.13 -15.83 -14.37
C SER A 9 13.12 -16.64 -15.21
N THR A 10 11.85 -16.21 -15.16
CA THR A 10 10.59 -16.84 -15.65
C THR A 10 9.76 -17.67 -14.66
N THR A 11 10.23 -17.98 -13.44
CA THR A 11 9.45 -18.78 -12.48
C THR A 11 8.56 -18.01 -11.50
N GLY A 12 8.61 -16.67 -11.49
CA GLY A 12 7.74 -15.83 -10.65
C GLY A 12 6.25 -16.10 -10.92
N GLU A 13 5.88 -16.28 -12.20
CA GLU A 13 4.50 -16.55 -12.63
C GLU A 13 3.97 -17.94 -12.21
N LEU A 14 4.86 -18.90 -11.96
CA LEU A 14 4.50 -20.29 -11.67
C LEU A 14 4.36 -20.59 -10.16
N GLY A 15 4.49 -19.59 -9.30
CA GLY A 15 4.41 -19.77 -7.84
C GLY A 15 5.58 -20.58 -7.26
N LEU A 16 6.69 -20.68 -8.00
CA LEU A 16 7.89 -21.45 -7.60
C LEU A 16 8.93 -20.60 -6.84
N LEU A 17 8.59 -19.36 -6.49
CA LEU A 17 9.47 -18.46 -5.75
C LEU A 17 10.00 -19.07 -4.44
N GLY A 18 9.19 -19.91 -3.78
CA GLY A 18 9.60 -20.64 -2.58
C GLY A 18 10.72 -21.67 -2.79
N LEU A 19 11.09 -22.02 -4.02
CA LEU A 19 12.26 -22.90 -4.26
C LEU A 19 13.58 -22.13 -4.30
N TYR A 20 13.52 -20.85 -4.70
CA TYR A 20 14.70 -20.02 -4.89
C TYR A 20 14.97 -19.12 -3.69
N ILE A 21 13.92 -18.64 -3.04
CA ILE A 21 14.02 -17.76 -1.88
C ILE A 21 14.24 -18.61 -0.64
N ASN A 22 15.33 -18.33 0.07
CA ASN A 22 15.73 -19.02 1.28
C ASN A 22 16.39 -18.07 2.28
N GLU A 23 16.75 -18.61 3.44
CA GLU A 23 17.30 -17.84 4.54
C GLU A 23 18.62 -17.11 4.24
N HIS A 24 19.39 -17.57 3.25
CA HIS A 24 20.69 -17.02 2.89
C HIS A 24 20.61 -15.86 1.89
N ASN A 25 19.55 -15.79 1.08
CA ASN A 25 19.42 -14.79 0.02
C ASN A 25 18.31 -13.76 0.24
N VAL A 26 17.36 -14.01 1.15
CA VAL A 26 16.24 -13.10 1.39
C VAL A 26 16.67 -11.68 1.74
N ALA A 27 17.76 -11.51 2.51
CA ALA A 27 18.28 -10.18 2.85
C ALA A 27 18.73 -9.36 1.62
N LEU A 28 19.29 -10.03 0.60
CA LEU A 28 19.70 -9.37 -0.65
C LEU A 28 18.48 -8.96 -1.49
N ILE A 29 17.44 -9.79 -1.49
CA ILE A 29 16.17 -9.49 -2.16
C ILE A 29 15.56 -8.24 -1.52
N ASN A 30 15.46 -8.20 -0.20
CA ASN A 30 14.91 -7.05 0.53
C ASN A 30 15.68 -5.77 0.26
N GLN A 31 17.01 -5.82 0.37
CA GLN A 31 17.84 -4.65 0.08
C GLN A 31 17.65 -4.15 -1.35
N THR A 32 17.43 -5.07 -2.30
CA THR A 32 17.14 -4.70 -3.70
C THR A 32 15.77 -4.05 -3.83
N LEU A 33 14.75 -4.56 -3.14
CA LEU A 33 13.41 -3.95 -3.13
C LEU A 33 13.41 -2.57 -2.46
N GLU A 34 14.13 -2.39 -1.36
CA GLU A 34 14.35 -1.08 -0.72
C GLU A 34 15.05 -0.11 -1.69
N THR A 35 16.12 -0.56 -2.36
CA THR A 35 16.85 0.28 -3.31
C THR A 35 15.99 0.67 -4.50
N LEU A 36 15.16 -0.26 -5.00
CA LEU A 36 14.21 0.05 -6.05
C LEU A 36 13.20 1.09 -5.55
N THR A 37 12.65 0.89 -4.34
CA THR A 37 11.70 1.81 -3.67
C THR A 37 12.24 3.23 -3.65
N GLU A 38 13.44 3.42 -3.12
CA GLU A 38 14.11 4.74 -3.09
C GLU A 38 14.38 5.29 -4.51
N TYR A 39 14.70 4.43 -5.47
CA TYR A 39 14.94 4.84 -6.86
C TYR A 39 13.68 5.39 -7.54
N SER A 40 12.48 4.96 -7.16
CA SER A 40 11.23 5.38 -7.80
C SER A 40 10.36 6.29 -6.94
N GLN A 41 10.70 6.50 -5.67
CA GLN A 41 9.95 7.34 -4.74
C GLN A 41 9.88 8.81 -5.19
N GLY A 42 8.69 9.41 -5.08
CA GLY A 42 8.43 10.78 -5.52
C GLY A 42 8.01 10.86 -6.99
N PRO A 43 7.87 12.08 -7.55
CA PRO A 43 7.38 12.28 -8.92
C PRO A 43 8.48 11.96 -9.94
N CYS A 44 8.93 10.70 -9.99
CA CYS A 44 10.02 10.22 -10.84
C CYS A 44 9.51 9.28 -11.95
N HIS A 45 8.73 9.85 -12.87
CA HIS A 45 8.07 9.13 -13.96
C HIS A 45 9.03 8.27 -14.80
N GLU A 46 10.21 8.79 -15.12
CA GLU A 46 11.20 8.07 -15.94
C GLU A 46 11.66 6.77 -15.25
N ASN A 47 11.97 6.84 -13.95
CA ASN A 47 12.42 5.69 -13.18
C ASN A 47 11.32 4.64 -13.01
N GLN A 48 10.09 5.11 -12.76
CA GLN A 48 8.92 4.24 -12.63
C GLN A 48 8.64 3.50 -13.94
N ASN A 49 8.66 4.21 -15.07
CA ASN A 49 8.45 3.62 -16.39
C ASN A 49 9.59 2.68 -16.79
N CYS A 50 10.85 3.03 -16.47
CA CYS A 50 11.99 2.14 -16.70
C CYS A 50 11.81 0.79 -16.00
N ILE A 51 11.28 0.77 -14.77
CA ILE A 51 11.08 -0.49 -14.05
C ILE A 51 9.86 -1.25 -14.55
N ALA A 52 8.76 -0.55 -14.83
CA ALA A 52 7.53 -1.16 -15.34
C ALA A 52 7.69 -1.79 -16.73
N THR A 53 8.50 -1.19 -17.59
CA THR A 53 8.70 -1.62 -18.99
C THR A 53 9.98 -2.42 -19.23
N HIS A 54 10.78 -2.67 -18.18
CA HIS A 54 12.05 -3.37 -18.31
C HIS A 54 11.86 -4.80 -18.86
N GLU A 55 12.72 -5.22 -19.78
CA GLU A 55 12.68 -6.55 -20.43
C GLU A 55 12.80 -7.73 -19.45
N SER A 56 13.35 -7.49 -18.26
CA SER A 56 13.51 -8.51 -17.23
C SER A 56 12.25 -8.75 -16.38
N ASN A 57 11.09 -8.23 -16.78
CA ASN A 57 9.79 -8.41 -16.11
C ASN A 57 9.85 -8.27 -14.58
N GLY A 58 10.63 -7.28 -14.10
CA GLY A 58 10.90 -7.10 -12.67
C GLY A 58 9.62 -6.87 -11.86
N LEU A 59 8.67 -6.15 -12.46
CA LEU A 59 7.35 -5.89 -11.90
C LEU A 59 6.55 -7.17 -11.63
N ASP A 60 6.67 -8.18 -12.49
CA ASP A 60 5.92 -9.43 -12.40
C ASP A 60 6.46 -10.30 -11.27
N ILE A 61 7.77 -10.27 -11.06
CA ILE A 61 8.43 -10.90 -9.91
C ILE A 61 7.98 -10.25 -8.61
N ILE A 62 7.92 -8.92 -8.55
CA ILE A 62 7.49 -8.19 -7.35
C ILE A 62 6.02 -8.47 -7.05
N THR A 63 5.18 -8.50 -8.10
CA THR A 63 3.78 -8.90 -8.01
C THR A 63 3.65 -10.34 -7.48
N ALA A 64 4.46 -11.27 -7.99
CA ALA A 64 4.46 -12.65 -7.52
C ALA A 64 4.95 -12.79 -6.07
N LEU A 65 5.94 -11.99 -5.65
CA LEU A 65 6.40 -11.92 -4.25
C LEU A 65 5.27 -11.47 -3.31
N LEU A 66 4.41 -10.54 -3.75
CA LEU A 66 3.25 -10.08 -2.99
C LEU A 66 2.17 -11.17 -2.84
N LEU A 67 1.95 -11.96 -3.90
CA LEU A 67 0.85 -12.92 -3.99
C LEU A 67 1.19 -14.34 -3.54
N THR A 68 2.48 -14.68 -3.45
CA THR A 68 2.94 -16.04 -3.15
C THR A 68 3.22 -16.21 -1.65
N ASP A 69 2.58 -17.19 -1.00
CA ASP A 69 3.00 -17.65 0.33
C ASP A 69 4.35 -18.37 0.20
N ILE A 70 5.45 -17.66 0.51
CA ILE A 70 6.81 -18.20 0.50
C ILE A 70 7.03 -19.03 1.77
N ASN A 71 6.55 -20.27 1.75
CA ASN A 71 6.54 -21.20 2.88
C ASN A 71 7.90 -21.78 3.39
N PRO A 72 9.09 -21.60 2.77
CA PRO A 72 10.34 -22.03 3.41
C PRO A 72 10.89 -21.07 4.47
N LEU A 73 10.43 -19.80 4.50
CA LEU A 73 10.98 -18.78 5.42
C LEU A 73 10.32 -18.78 6.82
N GLY A 74 9.28 -19.59 7.03
CA GLY A 74 8.59 -19.73 8.31
C GLY A 74 7.91 -18.45 8.81
N GLN A 75 7.21 -18.57 9.94
CA GLN A 75 6.47 -17.49 10.63
C GLN A 75 7.31 -16.27 11.06
N ARG A 76 8.63 -16.25 10.80
CA ARG A 76 9.60 -15.28 11.37
C ARG A 76 10.25 -14.34 10.36
N ARG A 77 9.85 -14.35 9.08
CA ARG A 77 10.48 -13.48 8.06
C ARG A 77 9.53 -12.99 6.98
N MET A 78 8.23 -12.92 7.31
CA MET A 78 7.21 -12.33 6.43
C MET A 78 7.32 -10.79 6.39
N ASP A 79 8.06 -10.25 7.35
CA ASP A 79 8.25 -8.84 7.66
C ASP A 79 8.87 -8.07 6.48
N LEU A 80 9.77 -8.73 5.73
CA LEU A 80 10.64 -8.00 4.80
C LEU A 80 10.15 -7.93 3.35
N VAL A 81 9.27 -8.85 2.92
CA VAL A 81 8.69 -8.82 1.56
C VAL A 81 7.51 -7.85 1.50
N LEU A 82 6.96 -7.46 2.66
CA LEU A 82 5.66 -6.79 2.78
C LEU A 82 5.72 -5.39 3.40
N ASP A 83 6.85 -5.01 4.02
CA ASP A 83 7.21 -3.61 4.25
C ASP A 83 7.43 -2.85 2.93
N CYS A 84 7.66 -3.58 1.84
CA CYS A 84 7.83 -3.04 0.51
C CYS A 84 6.49 -2.58 -0.07
N CYS A 85 6.14 -1.33 0.24
CA CYS A 85 5.14 -0.52 -0.45
C CYS A 85 5.37 -0.36 -1.96
N TRP A 86 6.23 -1.14 -2.61
CA TRP A 86 6.76 -0.92 -3.96
C TRP A 86 5.76 -0.54 -5.05
N PRO A 87 4.60 -1.22 -5.21
CA PRO A 87 3.70 -0.80 -6.27
C PRO A 87 3.06 0.56 -5.96
N SER A 88 3.10 1.08 -4.72
CA SER A 88 2.64 2.43 -4.40
C SER A 88 3.54 3.52 -4.99
N PRO A 89 4.87 3.56 -4.80
CA PRO A 89 5.75 4.50 -5.53
C PRO A 89 5.71 4.36 -7.06
N VAL A 90 5.62 3.15 -7.61
CA VAL A 90 5.45 2.97 -9.08
C VAL A 90 4.10 3.51 -9.58
N MET A 91 3.11 3.61 -8.70
CA MET A 91 1.80 4.18 -8.97
C MET A 91 1.65 5.63 -8.49
N GLU A 92 2.66 6.23 -7.85
CA GLU A 92 2.69 7.66 -7.51
C GLU A 92 2.81 8.53 -8.78
N SER A 93 3.37 7.97 -9.87
CA SER A 93 3.30 8.58 -11.19
C SER A 93 1.86 8.69 -11.66
N ARG A 94 1.40 9.93 -11.71
CA ARG A 94 0.19 10.38 -12.39
C ARG A 94 -0.10 9.63 -13.69
N GLY A 95 -1.36 9.26 -13.87
CA GLY A 95 -2.00 9.18 -15.18
C GLY A 95 -1.61 8.02 -16.09
N GLU A 96 -0.71 7.12 -15.68
CA GLU A 96 -0.34 5.98 -16.53
C GLU A 96 -1.21 4.77 -16.21
N SER A 97 -2.39 4.73 -16.85
CA SER A 97 -3.23 3.54 -16.93
C SER A 97 -2.44 2.31 -17.37
N GLU A 98 -1.37 2.47 -18.15
CA GLU A 98 -0.53 1.38 -18.64
C GLU A 98 0.19 0.61 -17.52
N ASN A 99 0.77 1.31 -16.53
CA ASN A 99 1.43 0.64 -15.39
C ASN A 99 0.39 -0.08 -14.53
N ALA A 100 -0.74 0.57 -14.24
CA ALA A 100 -1.85 -0.05 -13.51
C ALA A 100 -2.43 -1.26 -14.27
N GLU A 101 -2.61 -1.16 -15.58
CA GLU A 101 -3.10 -2.24 -16.45
C GLU A 101 -2.13 -3.41 -16.49
N ARG A 102 -0.81 -3.16 -16.52
CA ARG A 102 0.21 -4.23 -16.50
C ARG A 102 0.21 -4.99 -15.17
N ILE A 103 0.14 -4.25 -14.07
CA ILE A 103 -0.03 -4.79 -12.72
C ILE A 103 -1.33 -5.63 -12.64
N LEU A 104 -2.43 -5.11 -13.16
CA LEU A 104 -3.73 -5.80 -13.19
C LEU A 104 -3.80 -6.97 -14.17
N TYR A 105 -3.02 -6.96 -15.24
CA TYR A 105 -2.95 -8.05 -16.22
C TYR A 105 -2.34 -9.30 -15.59
N ASN A 106 -1.31 -9.10 -14.75
CA ASN A 106 -0.60 -10.18 -14.05
C ASN A 106 -1.17 -10.51 -12.68
N MET A 107 -2.30 -9.90 -12.29
CA MET A 107 -2.97 -10.16 -11.02
C MET A 107 -4.44 -10.50 -11.15
N ASN A 108 -4.91 -11.39 -10.28
CA ASN A 108 -6.34 -11.57 -10.05
C ASN A 108 -6.82 -10.59 -8.96
N PRO A 109 -7.72 -9.64 -9.26
CA PRO A 109 -8.23 -8.67 -8.28
C PRO A 109 -8.80 -9.30 -7.01
N ARG A 110 -9.46 -10.46 -7.12
CA ARG A 110 -9.99 -11.19 -5.96
C ARG A 110 -8.88 -11.78 -5.11
N GLN A 111 -7.86 -12.35 -5.74
CA GLN A 111 -6.72 -12.91 -5.02
C GLN A 111 -6.00 -11.83 -4.22
N LEU A 112 -5.86 -10.61 -4.77
CA LEU A 112 -5.22 -9.50 -4.08
C LEU A 112 -5.98 -9.09 -2.81
N VAL A 113 -7.31 -8.96 -2.92
CA VAL A 113 -8.19 -8.69 -1.77
C VAL A 113 -8.12 -9.84 -0.76
N ASP A 114 -8.18 -11.09 -1.21
CA ASP A 114 -8.08 -12.26 -0.35
C ASP A 114 -6.75 -12.33 0.41
N VAL A 115 -5.64 -11.93 -0.20
CA VAL A 115 -4.32 -11.88 0.47
C VAL A 115 -4.33 -10.82 1.59
N ALA A 116 -4.85 -9.62 1.32
CA ALA A 116 -5.00 -8.58 2.35
C ALA A 116 -5.89 -9.07 3.51
N CYS A 117 -6.99 -9.74 3.20
CA CYS A 117 -7.90 -10.27 4.20
C CYS A 117 -7.32 -11.45 4.98
N LYS A 118 -6.56 -12.34 4.34
CA LYS A 118 -5.83 -13.42 5.03
C LYS A 118 -4.79 -12.84 5.98
N ALA A 119 -4.08 -11.79 5.58
CA ALA A 119 -3.08 -11.13 6.41
C ALA A 119 -3.70 -10.58 7.71
N TYR A 120 -4.92 -10.03 7.65
CA TYR A 120 -5.68 -9.58 8.82
C TYR A 120 -5.91 -10.69 9.87
N HIS A 121 -6.21 -11.91 9.40
CA HIS A 121 -6.55 -13.04 10.24
C HIS A 121 -5.32 -13.85 10.70
N LYS A 122 -4.14 -13.62 10.12
CA LYS A 122 -2.88 -14.25 10.55
C LYS A 122 -2.50 -13.68 11.94
N LYS A 123 -2.50 -14.53 12.96
CA LYS A 123 -1.96 -14.20 14.29
C LYS A 123 -0.44 -14.28 14.27
N LEU A 124 0.24 -13.26 14.80
CA LEU A 124 1.68 -13.29 15.05
C LEU A 124 2.01 -14.44 16.01
N VAL A 125 3.01 -15.24 15.64
CA VAL A 125 3.66 -16.23 16.50
C VAL A 125 5.14 -15.84 16.58
N GLY A 126 5.43 -14.65 17.08
CA GLY A 126 6.78 -14.06 17.10
C GLY A 126 6.77 -12.64 17.70
N GLY A 127 7.88 -12.23 18.32
CA GLY A 127 8.00 -11.03 19.17
C GLY A 127 7.91 -9.68 18.44
N GLU A 128 7.95 -8.61 19.25
CA GLU A 128 7.59 -7.21 18.96
C GLU A 128 8.40 -6.47 17.86
N GLU A 129 9.43 -7.08 17.27
CA GLU A 129 10.33 -6.42 16.29
C GLU A 129 9.93 -6.64 14.81
N ALA A 130 8.88 -7.43 14.54
CA ALA A 130 8.41 -7.77 13.20
C ALA A 130 7.19 -6.92 12.78
N ALA A 131 7.17 -6.42 11.54
CA ALA A 131 5.99 -5.79 10.95
C ALA A 131 4.78 -6.74 11.07
N SER A 132 3.67 -6.23 11.59
CA SER A 132 2.51 -7.06 11.87
C SER A 132 1.86 -7.51 10.56
N PRO A 133 1.32 -8.75 10.49
CA PRO A 133 0.53 -9.20 9.34
C PRO A 133 -0.66 -8.27 9.01
N LYS A 134 -1.12 -7.47 9.98
CA LYS A 134 -2.15 -6.45 9.76
C LYS A 134 -1.63 -5.23 9.01
N GLU A 135 -0.44 -4.73 9.33
CA GLU A 135 0.21 -3.62 8.59
C GLU A 135 0.52 -4.03 7.16
N VAL A 136 1.02 -5.25 6.98
CA VAL A 136 1.17 -5.87 5.66
C VAL A 136 -0.13 -5.84 4.86
N GLY A 137 -1.23 -6.30 5.47
CA GLY A 137 -2.52 -6.31 4.79
C GLY A 137 -3.06 -4.90 4.52
N LEU A 138 -2.73 -3.93 5.36
CA LEU A 138 -3.05 -2.51 5.16
C LEU A 138 -2.30 -1.93 3.94
N ASN A 139 -1.03 -2.27 3.75
CA ASN A 139 -0.25 -1.87 2.57
C ASN A 139 -0.84 -2.44 1.27
N ILE A 140 -1.24 -3.72 1.28
CA ILE A 140 -1.91 -4.35 0.14
C ILE A 140 -3.26 -3.67 -0.13
N TYR A 141 -4.01 -3.33 0.93
CA TYR A 141 -5.27 -2.61 0.80
C TYR A 141 -5.10 -1.20 0.18
N ILE A 142 -4.03 -0.48 0.52
CA ILE A 142 -3.67 0.81 -0.09
C ILE A 142 -3.36 0.63 -1.58
N LEU A 143 -2.59 -0.39 -1.95
CA LEU A 143 -2.36 -0.74 -3.35
C LEU A 143 -3.67 -1.01 -4.10
N CYS A 144 -4.59 -1.77 -3.49
CA CYS A 144 -5.90 -2.02 -4.09
C CYS A 144 -6.68 -0.73 -4.35
N HIS A 145 -6.59 0.27 -3.46
CA HIS A 145 -7.21 1.59 -3.69
C HIS A 145 -6.65 2.29 -4.91
N HIS A 146 -5.32 2.26 -5.10
CA HIS A 146 -4.70 2.84 -6.29
C HIS A 146 -5.14 2.10 -7.57
N LEU A 147 -5.15 0.77 -7.56
CA LEU A 147 -5.56 -0.04 -8.72
C LEU A 147 -7.07 0.06 -9.02
N ALA A 148 -7.91 0.25 -7.99
CA ALA A 148 -9.35 0.39 -8.12
C ALA A 148 -9.78 1.63 -8.94
N GLN A 149 -8.91 2.63 -9.07
CA GLN A 149 -9.14 3.78 -9.96
C GLN A 149 -9.21 3.35 -11.44
N HIS A 150 -8.54 2.26 -11.80
CA HIS A 150 -8.45 1.72 -13.16
C HIS A 150 -9.27 0.44 -13.34
N ASN A 151 -9.72 -0.21 -12.27
CA ASN A 151 -10.47 -1.47 -12.32
C ASN A 151 -11.78 -1.42 -11.50
N LYS A 152 -12.92 -1.39 -12.22
CA LYS A 152 -14.26 -1.35 -11.60
C LYS A 152 -14.62 -2.61 -10.82
N GLU A 153 -14.10 -3.78 -11.20
CA GLU A 153 -14.31 -5.02 -10.45
C GLU A 153 -13.59 -4.95 -9.10
N LEU A 154 -12.31 -4.54 -9.09
CA LEU A 154 -11.56 -4.34 -7.86
C LEU A 154 -12.22 -3.30 -6.95
N ALA A 155 -12.67 -2.18 -7.52
CA ALA A 155 -13.41 -1.15 -6.78
C ALA A 155 -14.70 -1.68 -6.13
N ALA A 156 -15.35 -2.68 -6.73
CA ALA A 156 -16.53 -3.32 -6.16
C ALA A 156 -16.16 -4.31 -5.04
N LEU A 157 -15.08 -5.06 -5.21
CA LEU A 157 -14.57 -6.03 -4.22
C LEU A 157 -14.06 -5.36 -2.93
N MET A 158 -13.53 -4.15 -3.05
CA MET A 158 -13.00 -3.37 -1.94
C MET A 158 -14.08 -2.71 -1.06
N LYS A 159 -15.35 -2.76 -1.46
CA LYS A 159 -16.43 -2.14 -0.69
C LYS A 159 -16.66 -2.92 0.60
N PRO A 160 -16.60 -2.24 1.77
CA PRO A 160 -16.88 -2.92 3.01
C PRO A 160 -18.34 -3.42 3.01
N PRO A 161 -18.56 -4.62 3.55
CA PRO A 161 -19.89 -5.20 3.64
C PRO A 161 -20.77 -4.37 4.59
N PRO A 162 -22.11 -4.38 4.40
CA PRO A 162 -23.02 -3.72 5.32
C PRO A 162 -22.90 -4.29 6.73
N VAL A 163 -23.06 -3.43 7.73
CA VAL A 163 -22.79 -3.67 9.16
C VAL A 163 -23.68 -4.76 9.78
N ASP A 164 -24.74 -5.19 9.10
CA ASP A 164 -25.82 -6.03 9.64
C ASP A 164 -25.56 -7.56 9.66
N GLY A 165 -24.31 -8.02 9.52
CA GLY A 165 -23.93 -9.45 9.66
C GLY A 165 -24.37 -10.32 8.47
N VAL A 166 -23.67 -11.34 7.99
CA VAL A 166 -23.16 -12.55 8.69
C VAL A 166 -21.90 -13.11 7.97
N SER A 167 -21.35 -12.41 6.97
CA SER A 167 -20.17 -12.87 6.23
C SER A 167 -19.43 -11.68 5.61
N GLY A 168 -19.43 -10.57 6.34
CA GLY A 168 -18.65 -9.41 5.95
C GLY A 168 -17.22 -9.57 6.42
N ASP A 169 -16.26 -9.50 5.51
CA ASP A 169 -14.85 -9.59 5.87
C ASP A 169 -14.46 -8.45 6.82
N ALA A 170 -14.30 -8.77 8.11
CA ALA A 170 -13.90 -7.82 9.14
C ALA A 170 -12.59 -7.11 8.79
N ALA A 171 -11.76 -7.72 7.92
CA ALA A 171 -10.54 -7.13 7.42
C ALA A 171 -10.81 -5.87 6.57
N LEU A 172 -11.74 -5.92 5.61
CA LEU A 172 -12.03 -4.76 4.74
C LEU A 172 -12.59 -3.58 5.54
N GLN A 173 -13.44 -3.86 6.52
CA GLN A 173 -13.96 -2.81 7.40
C GLN A 173 -12.86 -2.22 8.29
N TYR A 174 -11.98 -3.07 8.83
CA TYR A 174 -10.82 -2.62 9.57
C TYR A 174 -9.93 -1.72 8.71
N TYR A 175 -9.49 -2.17 7.53
CA TYR A 175 -8.61 -1.38 6.68
C TYR A 175 -9.26 -0.07 6.24
N ALA A 176 -10.55 -0.08 5.88
CA ALA A 176 -11.28 1.15 5.54
C ALA A 176 -11.29 2.17 6.68
N ASN A 177 -11.36 1.73 7.93
CA ASN A 177 -11.34 2.60 9.12
C ASN A 177 -9.93 3.04 9.53
N HIS A 178 -8.87 2.38 9.05
CA HIS A 178 -7.46 2.67 9.38
C HIS A 178 -6.71 3.27 8.18
N THR A 179 -7.38 3.57 7.09
CA THR A 179 -6.84 4.36 5.97
C THR A 179 -7.57 5.67 5.83
N ALA A 180 -6.84 6.72 5.51
CA ALA A 180 -7.41 8.00 5.11
C ALA A 180 -6.98 8.34 3.69
N LYS A 181 -7.78 9.19 3.04
CA LYS A 181 -7.51 9.73 1.72
C LYS A 181 -7.46 11.25 1.82
N PHE A 182 -6.44 11.85 1.22
CA PHE A 182 -6.39 13.30 1.03
C PHE A 182 -6.04 13.65 -0.41
N GLU A 183 -6.39 14.87 -0.79
CA GLU A 183 -6.12 15.42 -2.11
C GLU A 183 -5.12 16.55 -1.96
N ILE A 184 -4.05 16.53 -2.74
CA ILE A 184 -3.01 17.55 -2.74
C ILE A 184 -2.95 18.22 -4.10
N VAL A 185 -2.89 19.54 -4.10
CA VAL A 185 -2.59 20.32 -5.31
C VAL A 185 -1.08 20.56 -5.37
N ARG A 186 -0.42 20.02 -6.39
CA ARG A 186 1.03 20.17 -6.60
C ARG A 186 1.36 21.54 -7.21
N HIS A 187 2.65 21.87 -7.25
CA HIS A 187 3.16 23.17 -7.74
C HIS A 187 2.79 23.46 -9.21
N ASP A 188 2.58 22.41 -10.01
CA ASP A 188 2.11 22.48 -11.39
C ASP A 188 0.58 22.51 -11.53
N ARG A 189 -0.15 22.74 -10.43
CA ARG A 189 -1.62 22.86 -10.35
C ARG A 189 -2.39 21.58 -10.66
N THR A 190 -1.71 20.45 -10.68
CA THR A 190 -2.39 19.16 -10.76
C THR A 190 -2.86 18.72 -9.38
N MET A 191 -3.95 17.96 -9.34
CA MET A 191 -4.48 17.35 -8.13
C MET A 191 -4.09 15.88 -8.10
N GLU A 192 -3.62 15.43 -6.96
CA GLU A 192 -3.22 14.06 -6.71
C GLU A 192 -3.96 13.53 -5.47
N GLN A 193 -4.31 12.25 -5.49
CA GLN A 193 -4.98 11.59 -4.37
C GLN A 193 -4.02 10.61 -3.74
N ILE A 194 -3.83 10.73 -2.43
CA ILE A 194 -2.94 9.86 -1.66
C ILE A 194 -3.76 9.14 -0.62
N VAL A 195 -3.58 7.82 -0.55
CA VAL A 195 -4.16 6.96 0.49
C VAL A 195 -3.05 6.52 1.42
N PHE A 196 -3.26 6.66 2.73
CA PHE A 196 -2.22 6.42 3.73
C PHE A 196 -2.82 5.79 4.99
N PRO A 197 -2.01 5.04 5.77
CA PRO A 197 -2.45 4.51 7.05
C PRO A 197 -2.62 5.64 8.07
N ILE A 198 -3.72 5.62 8.83
CA ILE A 198 -3.97 6.59 9.90
C ILE A 198 -3.02 6.26 11.07
N PRO A 199 -2.19 7.20 11.54
CA PRO A 199 -1.34 6.98 12.71
C PRO A 199 -2.19 6.65 13.95
N GLU A 200 -1.77 5.66 14.75
CA GLU A 200 -2.51 5.20 15.94
C GLU A 200 -2.78 6.34 16.93
N MET A 201 -1.86 7.30 17.03
CA MET A 201 -2.02 8.47 17.89
C MET A 201 -3.31 9.29 17.58
N CYS A 202 -3.79 9.24 16.34
CA CYS A 202 -5.01 9.93 15.93
C CYS A 202 -6.28 9.30 16.51
N GLU A 203 -6.24 8.06 17.01
CA GLU A 203 -7.37 7.41 17.68
C GLU A 203 -7.73 8.09 19.01
N TYR A 204 -6.74 8.73 19.66
CA TYR A 204 -6.94 9.42 20.93
C TYR A 204 -7.58 10.81 20.75
N LEU A 205 -7.81 11.26 19.51
CA LEU A 205 -8.45 12.53 19.25
C LEU A 205 -9.94 12.50 19.65
N THR A 206 -10.27 13.23 20.72
CA THR A 206 -11.62 13.24 21.28
C THR A 206 -12.64 13.91 20.36
N ASN A 207 -13.90 13.49 20.46
CA ASN A 207 -14.99 14.11 19.71
C ASN A 207 -15.21 15.58 20.10
N ASP A 208 -14.98 15.94 21.36
CA ASP A 208 -15.07 17.33 21.81
C ASP A 208 -14.04 18.22 21.09
N THR A 209 -12.79 17.75 20.96
CA THR A 209 -11.75 18.46 20.20
C THR A 209 -12.16 18.64 18.74
N LYS A 210 -12.70 17.60 18.10
CA LYS A 210 -13.18 17.66 16.71
C LYS A 210 -14.28 18.72 16.54
N VAL A 211 -15.28 18.72 17.42
CA VAL A 211 -16.39 19.69 17.42
C VAL A 211 -15.87 21.11 17.66
N ARG A 212 -14.96 21.27 18.63
CA ARG A 212 -14.35 22.58 18.92
C ARG A 212 -13.66 23.15 17.68
N VAL A 213 -12.72 22.40 17.08
CA VAL A 213 -11.98 22.84 15.88
C VAL A 213 -12.93 23.16 14.73
N PHE A 214 -13.95 22.34 14.50
CA PHE A 214 -14.95 22.56 13.45
C PHE A 214 -15.67 23.91 13.58
N HIS A 215 -16.01 24.30 14.81
CA HIS A 215 -16.72 25.55 15.08
C HIS A 215 -15.81 26.77 15.26
N THR A 216 -14.60 26.60 15.77
CA THR A 216 -13.68 27.71 16.07
C THR A 216 -12.79 28.09 14.89
N ALA A 217 -12.69 27.27 13.83
CA ALA A 217 -11.89 27.59 12.65
C ALA A 217 -12.45 28.83 11.92
N GLU A 218 -11.70 29.93 12.01
CA GLU A 218 -11.98 31.21 11.38
C GLU A 218 -11.71 31.18 9.87
N ARG A 219 -12.33 32.12 9.14
CA ARG A 219 -12.07 32.31 7.71
C ARG A 219 -11.13 33.48 7.52
N ASP A 220 -10.20 33.34 6.58
CA ASP A 220 -9.34 34.44 6.14
C ASP A 220 -10.07 35.42 5.20
N ASP A 221 -9.34 36.43 4.74
CA ASP A 221 -9.83 37.46 3.82
C ASP A 221 -10.25 36.89 2.44
N GLN A 222 -9.77 35.69 2.09
CA GLN A 222 -10.16 34.95 0.88
C GLN A 222 -11.34 33.99 1.13
N GLY A 223 -11.86 33.93 2.37
CA GLY A 223 -12.95 33.04 2.77
C GLY A 223 -12.52 31.59 3.08
N SER A 224 -11.22 31.30 3.10
CA SER A 224 -10.63 29.99 3.39
C SER A 224 -10.52 29.75 4.90
N LYS A 225 -10.87 28.54 5.34
CA LYS A 225 -10.63 28.06 6.72
C LYS A 225 -9.29 27.32 6.89
N VAL A 226 -8.51 27.19 5.82
CA VAL A 226 -7.26 26.39 5.78
C VAL A 226 -6.06 27.19 6.29
N THR A 227 -6.25 28.46 6.65
CA THR A 227 -5.16 29.34 7.06
C THR A 227 -4.52 28.93 8.38
N ALA A 228 -3.49 29.69 8.77
CA ALA A 228 -2.68 29.49 9.96
C ALA A 228 -3.49 29.10 11.20
N SER A 229 -4.72 29.61 11.42
CA SER A 229 -5.54 29.23 12.59
C SER A 229 -5.87 27.73 12.65
N PHE A 230 -6.18 27.08 11.52
CA PHE A 230 -6.42 25.63 11.49
C PHE A 230 -5.11 24.84 11.62
N LEU A 231 -4.07 25.22 10.87
CA LEU A 231 -2.78 24.52 10.87
C LEU A 231 -2.00 24.69 12.19
N GLN A 232 -2.05 25.87 12.79
CA GLN A 232 -1.45 26.17 14.09
C GLN A 232 -2.20 25.48 15.22
N GLY A 233 -3.53 25.39 15.14
CA GLY A 233 -4.31 24.59 16.07
C GLY A 233 -4.00 23.09 15.97
N VAL A 234 -3.54 22.60 14.81
CA VAL A 234 -3.05 21.23 14.61
C VAL A 234 -1.72 21.01 15.31
N ASP A 235 -0.79 21.98 15.29
CA ASP A 235 0.45 21.88 16.06
C ASP A 235 0.19 21.76 17.57
N ASP A 236 -0.84 22.42 18.09
CA ASP A 236 -1.27 22.31 19.51
C ASP A 236 -1.98 20.99 19.85
N MET A 237 -2.31 20.16 18.85
CA MET A 237 -3.00 18.88 19.01
C MET A 237 -2.06 17.65 19.05
N PHE A 238 -0.78 17.84 18.70
CA PHE A 238 0.26 16.80 18.69
C PHE A 238 1.22 16.95 19.87
#